data_AF-A0A7S1M3J4-F1
#
_entry.id   AF-A0A7S1M3J4-F1
#
_cell.length_a   1.000
_cell.length_b   1.000
_cell.length_c   1.000
_cell.angle_alpha   90.00
_cell.angle_beta   90.00
_cell.angle_gamma   90.00
#
_symmetry.space_group_name_H-M   'P 1'
#
loop_
_entity.id
_entity.type
_entity.pdbx_description
1 polymer ?
#
loop_
_entity_poly.entity_id
_entity_poly.type
_entity_poly.pdbx_seq_one_letter_code
_entity_poly.pdbx_strand_id
1 'polypeptide(L)'
;NSFCTLLVGGRMALVYHNDIHPDTLVDLPEDTKLVEAKDPRGPNASDFTLSKEDHTVANLIRMKLHTNRRVKFAGYKVPHPTKHDVIIKVQTAAAAGDKNPAPTPADVLDACLGECIADTEHFGAEFARAFGEFEAQQAAGN
;
A
#
# COMPACT_ATOMS: atom_id res chain seq x y z
N ASN A 1 -7.67 27.59 13.51
CA ASN A 1 -8.67 28.53 14.06
C ASN A 1 -9.85 28.75 13.10
N SER A 2 -10.61 27.69 12.80
CA SER A 2 -11.99 27.84 12.30
C SER A 2 -12.89 27.06 13.22
N PHE A 3 -13.51 27.76 14.17
CA PHE A 3 -14.53 27.23 15.06
C PHE A 3 -15.86 27.27 14.30
N CYS A 4 -16.39 26.12 13.91
CA CYS A 4 -17.75 26.01 13.39
C CYS A 4 -18.65 25.43 14.47
N THR A 5 -19.45 26.29 15.11
CA THR A 5 -20.38 25.92 16.17
C THR A 5 -21.69 25.47 15.54
N LEU A 6 -22.01 24.17 15.56
CA LEU A 6 -23.33 23.68 15.16
C LEU A 6 -24.19 23.42 16.41
N LEU A 7 -25.27 24.18 16.58
CA LEU A 7 -26.25 23.98 17.65
C LEU A 7 -27.25 22.88 17.23
N VAL A 8 -27.14 21.69 17.83
CA VAL A 8 -28.17 20.66 17.72
C VAL A 8 -28.84 20.51 19.09
N GLY A 9 -30.11 20.92 19.19
CA GLY A 9 -30.95 20.65 20.37
C GLY A 9 -30.63 21.46 21.65
N GLY A 10 -30.09 22.68 21.52
CA GLY A 10 -29.93 23.60 22.67
C GLY A 10 -28.83 23.24 23.67
N ARG A 11 -28.00 22.23 23.36
CA ARG A 11 -26.74 21.97 24.08
C ARG A 11 -25.57 22.21 23.14
N MET A 12 -24.59 22.98 23.62
CA MET A 12 -23.33 23.25 22.91
C MET A 12 -22.50 21.97 22.89
N ALA A 13 -22.68 21.13 21.87
CA ALA A 13 -21.79 20.02 21.61
C ALA A 13 -20.63 20.53 20.75
N LEU A 14 -19.48 20.74 21.37
CA LEU A 14 -18.25 20.89 20.60
C LEU A 14 -18.00 19.54 19.91
N VAL A 15 -17.97 19.54 18.57
CA VAL A 15 -17.50 18.37 17.80
C VAL A 15 -15.97 18.34 17.93
N TYR A 16 -15.49 17.94 19.11
CA TYR A 16 -14.10 17.52 19.36
C TYR A 16 -14.07 16.02 19.59
N HIS A 17 -14.73 15.26 18.72
CA HIS A 17 -14.45 13.83 18.65
C HIS A 17 -13.23 13.69 17.74
N ASN A 18 -12.07 13.72 18.37
CA ASN A 18 -10.81 13.36 17.71
C ASN A 18 -10.87 11.84 17.55
N ASP A 19 -11.58 11.35 16.53
CA ASP A 19 -11.84 9.93 16.27
C ASP A 19 -10.57 9.14 15.89
N ILE A 20 -9.38 9.74 16.02
CA ILE A 20 -8.09 9.11 15.80
C ILE A 20 -7.62 8.50 17.12
N HIS A 21 -8.12 7.31 17.42
CA HIS A 21 -7.56 6.46 18.46
C HIS A 21 -6.40 5.61 17.91
N PRO A 22 -5.43 5.19 18.73
CA PRO A 22 -4.32 4.32 18.29
C PRO A 22 -4.80 3.03 17.61
N ASP A 23 -5.94 2.49 18.06
CA ASP A 23 -6.54 1.25 17.54
C ASP A 23 -7.03 1.40 16.08
N THR A 24 -7.23 2.63 15.60
CA THR A 24 -7.60 2.89 14.20
C THR A 24 -6.39 2.88 13.26
N LEU A 25 -5.17 2.80 13.80
CA LEU A 25 -3.90 2.79 13.06
C LEU A 25 -3.28 1.39 12.92
N VAL A 26 -3.68 0.45 13.77
CA VAL A 26 -3.07 -0.88 13.86
C VAL A 26 -4.08 -1.94 13.47
N ASP A 27 -3.66 -2.96 12.72
CA ASP A 27 -4.52 -4.06 12.29
C ASP A 27 -5.07 -4.85 13.48
N LEU A 28 -6.39 -5.06 13.50
CA LEU A 28 -7.07 -5.94 14.44
C LEU A 28 -7.40 -7.28 13.76
N PRO A 29 -7.50 -8.40 14.51
CA PRO A 29 -7.76 -9.72 13.93
C PRO A 29 -9.03 -9.83 13.09
N GLU A 30 -10.04 -9.01 13.38
CA GLU A 30 -11.31 -8.94 12.66
C GLU A 30 -11.27 -8.08 11.38
N ASP A 31 -10.19 -7.34 11.15
CA ASP A 31 -10.12 -6.38 10.05
C ASP A 31 -9.80 -7.07 8.71
N THR A 32 -10.50 -6.65 7.67
CA THR A 32 -10.14 -7.01 6.30
C THR A 32 -9.10 -6.02 5.76
N LYS A 33 -7.87 -6.52 5.56
CA LYS A 33 -6.74 -5.68 5.13
C LYS A 33 -6.84 -5.21 3.68
N LEU A 34 -7.27 -6.09 2.78
CA LEU A 34 -7.30 -5.82 1.34
C LEU A 34 -8.65 -6.19 0.74
N VAL A 35 -9.25 -5.25 0.02
CA VAL A 35 -10.49 -5.45 -0.72
C VAL A 35 -10.28 -5.09 -2.19
N GLU A 36 -10.57 -6.03 -3.09
CA GLU A 36 -10.57 -5.80 -4.53
C GLU A 36 -11.94 -5.34 -5.03
N ALA A 37 -11.97 -4.27 -5.82
CA ALA A 37 -13.13 -3.83 -6.58
C ALA A 37 -12.75 -3.70 -8.06
N LYS A 38 -13.39 -4.49 -8.93
CA LYS A 38 -13.18 -4.40 -10.39
C LYS A 38 -13.69 -3.06 -10.92
N ASP A 39 -12.88 -2.34 -11.69
CA ASP A 39 -13.27 -1.05 -12.27
C ASP A 39 -14.02 -1.27 -13.59
N PRO A 40 -15.31 -0.92 -13.69
CA PRO A 40 -16.09 -1.12 -14.91
C PRO A 40 -15.65 -0.18 -16.06
N ARG A 41 -14.84 0.85 -15.77
CA ARG A 41 -14.43 1.86 -16.77
C ARG A 41 -13.25 1.41 -17.62
N GLY A 42 -12.46 0.45 -17.16
CA GLY A 42 -11.24 0.01 -17.82
C GLY A 42 -11.23 -1.49 -18.08
N PRO A 43 -10.81 -1.96 -19.28
CA PRO A 43 -10.58 -3.38 -19.49
C PRO A 43 -9.41 -3.85 -18.60
N ASN A 44 -9.59 -4.97 -17.90
CA ASN A 44 -8.62 -5.54 -16.95
C ASN A 44 -8.07 -4.51 -15.94
N ALA A 45 -8.96 -3.77 -15.30
CA ALA A 45 -8.62 -2.82 -14.24
C ALA A 45 -9.32 -3.20 -12.92
N SER A 46 -8.56 -3.14 -11.83
CA SER A 46 -9.07 -3.34 -10.47
C SER A 46 -8.50 -2.28 -9.53
N ASP A 47 -9.34 -1.87 -8.58
CA ASP A 47 -8.99 -1.01 -7.45
C ASP A 47 -8.84 -1.86 -6.20
N PHE A 48 -7.67 -1.79 -5.57
CA PHE A 48 -7.35 -2.48 -4.33
C PHE A 48 -7.34 -1.45 -3.20
N THR A 49 -8.26 -1.59 -2.26
CA THR A 49 -8.28 -0.77 -1.04
C THR A 49 -7.51 -1.50 0.05
N LEU A 50 -6.43 -0.88 0.52
CA LEU A 50 -5.66 -1.31 1.67
C LEU A 50 -6.07 -0.47 2.88
N SER A 51 -6.57 -1.15 3.91
CA SER A 51 -6.97 -0.55 5.17
C SER A 51 -5.77 -0.37 6.09
N LYS A 52 -5.77 0.70 6.88
CA LYS A 52 -4.74 1.01 7.89
C LYS A 52 -3.32 1.04 7.31
N GLU A 53 -3.19 1.60 6.11
CA GLU A 53 -1.93 1.76 5.41
C GLU A 53 -1.74 3.20 4.95
N ASP A 54 -0.50 3.55 4.59
CA ASP A 54 -0.14 4.89 4.18
C ASP A 54 0.68 4.94 2.88
N HIS A 55 1.22 6.12 2.59
CA HIS A 55 2.03 6.37 1.41
C HIS A 55 3.29 5.51 1.30
N THR A 56 3.81 4.99 2.40
CA THR A 56 5.04 4.20 2.45
C THR A 56 4.88 2.92 1.64
N VAL A 57 3.93 2.06 2.04
CA VAL A 57 3.66 0.78 1.37
C VAL A 57 3.06 1.04 -0.02
N ALA A 58 2.17 2.01 -0.15
CA ALA A 58 1.52 2.29 -1.42
C ALA A 58 2.49 2.79 -2.50
N ASN A 59 3.44 3.66 -2.14
CA ASN A 59 4.45 4.11 -3.09
C ASN A 59 5.44 3.00 -3.44
N LEU A 60 5.83 2.16 -2.47
CA LEU A 60 6.67 0.99 -2.73
C LEU A 60 6.03 0.06 -3.77
N ILE A 61 4.79 -0.36 -3.53
CA ILE A 61 4.03 -1.22 -4.45
C ILE A 61 3.86 -0.54 -5.81
N ARG A 62 3.49 0.75 -5.83
CA ARG A 62 3.35 1.50 -7.08
C ARG A 62 4.65 1.44 -7.89
N MET A 63 5.79 1.76 -7.28
CA MET A 63 7.07 1.79 -7.97
C MET A 63 7.45 0.41 -8.52
N LYS A 64 7.21 -0.65 -7.74
CA LYS A 64 7.47 -2.01 -8.18
C LYS A 64 6.53 -2.46 -9.30
N LEU A 65 5.24 -2.10 -9.26
CA LEU A 65 4.32 -2.39 -10.37
C LEU A 65 4.73 -1.76 -11.70
N HIS A 66 5.42 -0.61 -11.68
CA HIS A 66 5.91 0.04 -12.91
C HIS A 66 7.10 -0.68 -13.56
N THR A 67 7.79 -1.57 -12.84
CA THR A 67 8.88 -2.37 -13.43
C THR A 67 8.32 -3.50 -14.30
N ASN A 68 7.10 -3.93 -14.04
CA ASN A 68 6.44 -5.03 -14.76
C ASN A 68 5.86 -4.54 -16.09
N ARG A 69 6.42 -5.03 -17.21
CA ARG A 69 5.97 -4.66 -18.57
C ARG A 69 4.52 -5.06 -18.90
N ARG A 70 3.90 -5.94 -18.11
CA ARG A 70 2.51 -6.37 -18.30
C ARG A 70 1.51 -5.37 -17.71
N VAL A 71 1.97 -4.44 -16.87
CA VAL A 71 1.18 -3.35 -16.31
C VAL A 71 1.12 -2.21 -17.31
N LYS A 72 -0.09 -1.77 -17.64
CA LYS A 72 -0.31 -0.57 -18.46
C LYS A 72 -0.39 0.69 -17.62
N PHE A 73 -1.02 0.57 -16.46
CA PHE A 73 -1.19 1.68 -15.53
C PHE A 73 -1.16 1.15 -14.10
N ALA A 74 -0.42 1.85 -13.24
CA ALA A 74 -0.46 1.68 -11.81
C ALA A 74 -0.44 3.05 -11.15
N GLY A 75 -1.30 3.25 -10.16
CA GLY A 75 -1.33 4.49 -9.38
C GLY A 75 -1.97 4.24 -8.03
N TYR A 76 -1.71 5.10 -7.06
CA TYR A 76 -2.39 5.05 -5.78
C TYR A 76 -2.91 6.43 -5.41
N LYS A 77 -3.90 6.47 -4.53
CA LYS A 77 -4.39 7.69 -3.88
C LYS A 77 -4.79 7.43 -2.45
N VAL A 78 -4.60 8.43 -1.61
CA VAL A 78 -5.21 8.49 -0.27
C VAL A 78 -6.43 9.39 -0.39
N PRO A 79 -7.65 8.88 -0.16
CA PRO A 79 -8.88 9.64 -0.39
C PRO A 79 -9.02 10.81 0.58
N HIS A 80 -8.49 10.68 1.80
CA HIS A 80 -8.50 11.74 2.81
C HIS A 80 -7.34 11.57 3.79
N PRO A 81 -6.58 12.62 4.16
CA PRO A 81 -5.43 12.50 5.06
C PRO A 81 -5.74 11.95 6.46
N THR A 82 -6.95 12.17 6.96
CA THR A 82 -7.40 11.70 8.28
C THR A 82 -7.81 10.22 8.30
N LYS A 83 -7.94 9.58 7.13
CA LYS A 83 -8.28 8.17 7.02
C LYS A 83 -7.08 7.41 6.49
N HIS A 84 -6.68 6.35 7.20
CA HIS A 84 -5.52 5.54 6.86
C HIS A 84 -5.90 4.48 5.83
N ASP A 85 -6.52 4.89 4.73
CA ASP A 85 -6.90 3.99 3.63
C ASP A 85 -6.14 4.39 2.37
N VAL A 86 -5.60 3.42 1.66
CA VAL A 86 -4.95 3.64 0.37
C VAL A 86 -5.66 2.85 -0.71
N ILE A 87 -5.98 3.51 -1.82
CA ILE A 87 -6.57 2.85 -2.98
C ILE A 87 -5.51 2.77 -4.07
N ILE A 88 -5.11 1.56 -4.43
CA ILE A 88 -4.18 1.24 -5.51
C ILE A 88 -4.99 0.80 -6.74
N LYS A 89 -4.87 1.54 -7.83
CA LYS A 89 -5.46 1.21 -9.13
C LYS A 89 -4.43 0.52 -9.99
N VAL A 90 -4.74 -0.68 -10.46
CA VAL A 90 -3.89 -1.45 -11.38
C VAL A 90 -4.66 -1.79 -12.63
N GLN A 91 -4.05 -1.56 -13.79
CA GLN A 91 -4.56 -1.96 -15.09
C GLN A 91 -3.50 -2.77 -15.82
N THR A 92 -3.86 -3.99 -16.21
CA THR A 92 -2.96 -4.87 -16.96
C THR A 92 -3.26 -4.83 -18.46
N ALA A 93 -2.33 -5.33 -19.26
CA ALA A 93 -2.58 -5.49 -20.69
C ALA A 93 -3.74 -6.47 -20.95
N ALA A 94 -4.57 -6.15 -21.93
CA ALA A 94 -5.61 -7.05 -22.41
C ALA A 94 -4.97 -8.29 -23.07
N ALA A 95 -5.68 -9.43 -23.05
CA ALA A 95 -5.17 -10.68 -23.60
C ALA A 95 -4.90 -10.51 -25.09
N ALA A 96 -3.64 -10.73 -25.50
CA ALA A 96 -3.26 -10.73 -26.91
C ALA A 96 -3.51 -12.14 -27.49
N GLY A 97 -4.78 -12.52 -27.61
CA GLY A 97 -5.24 -13.77 -28.24
C GLY A 97 -5.21 -15.03 -27.36
N ASP A 98 -5.70 -16.14 -27.92
CA ASP A 98 -5.98 -17.43 -27.25
C ASP A 98 -4.77 -18.15 -26.63
N LYS A 99 -3.53 -17.74 -26.95
CA LYS A 99 -2.32 -18.49 -26.57
C LYS A 99 -1.60 -17.99 -25.32
N ASN A 100 -2.01 -16.85 -24.76
CA ASN A 100 -1.51 -16.35 -23.47
C ASN A 100 -2.63 -15.59 -22.75
N PRO A 101 -3.20 -16.12 -21.66
CA PRO A 101 -4.19 -15.38 -20.89
C PRO A 101 -3.54 -14.11 -20.36
N ALA A 102 -4.25 -12.98 -20.47
CA ALA A 102 -3.78 -11.75 -19.82
C ALA A 102 -3.67 -11.98 -18.31
N PRO A 103 -2.60 -11.50 -17.66
CA PRO A 103 -2.49 -11.61 -16.22
C PRO A 103 -3.60 -10.76 -15.59
N THR A 104 -4.28 -11.32 -14.59
CA THR A 104 -5.28 -10.53 -13.86
C THR A 104 -4.57 -9.48 -13.01
N PRO A 105 -5.20 -8.33 -12.72
CA PRO A 105 -4.63 -7.33 -11.82
C PRO A 105 -4.23 -7.91 -10.46
N ALA A 106 -4.99 -8.88 -9.95
CA ALA A 106 -4.71 -9.58 -8.70
C ALA A 106 -3.41 -10.41 -8.80
N ASP A 107 -3.24 -11.22 -9.86
CA ASP A 107 -2.02 -12.02 -10.04
C ASP A 107 -0.76 -11.14 -10.14
N VAL A 108 -0.87 -10.00 -10.83
CA VAL A 108 0.24 -9.05 -10.95
C VAL A 108 0.57 -8.40 -9.62
N LEU A 109 -0.44 -8.06 -8.82
CA LEU A 109 -0.24 -7.50 -7.50
C LEU A 109 0.40 -8.51 -6.55
N ASP A 110 -0.05 -9.76 -6.56
CA ASP A 110 0.53 -10.85 -5.76
C ASP A 110 2.01 -11.09 -6.09
N ALA A 111 2.33 -11.22 -7.39
CA ALA A 111 3.72 -11.35 -7.84
C ALA A 111 4.57 -10.15 -7.41
N CYS A 112 4.04 -8.93 -7.53
CA CYS A 112 4.72 -7.71 -7.12
C CYS A 112 5.01 -7.69 -5.62
N LEU A 113 4.07 -8.14 -4.78
CA LEU A 113 4.26 -8.24 -3.34
C LEU A 113 5.35 -9.26 -2.99
N GLY A 114 5.32 -10.43 -3.63
CA GLY A 114 6.37 -11.45 -3.47
C GLY A 114 7.77 -10.92 -3.83
N GLU A 115 7.88 -10.15 -4.90
CA GLU A 115 9.14 -9.51 -5.28
C GLU A 115 9.59 -8.43 -4.28
N CYS A 116 8.68 -7.63 -3.72
CA CYS A 116 9.02 -6.63 -2.68
C CYS A 116 9.55 -7.29 -1.40
N ILE A 117 8.97 -8.44 -1.01
CA ILE A 117 9.43 -9.22 0.15
C ILE A 117 10.84 -9.73 -0.13
N ALA A 118 11.06 -10.35 -1.29
CA ALA A 118 12.37 -10.85 -1.70
C ALA A 118 13.44 -9.75 -1.74
N ASP A 119 13.10 -8.56 -2.25
CA ASP A 119 14.02 -7.40 -2.25
C ASP A 119 14.42 -6.99 -0.83
N THR A 120 13.47 -7.01 0.11
CA THR A 120 13.70 -6.62 1.51
C THR A 120 14.56 -7.66 2.24
N GLU A 121 14.28 -8.95 2.02
CA GLU A 121 15.08 -10.05 2.56
C GLU A 121 16.52 -10.00 2.01
N HIS A 122 16.68 -9.76 0.71
CA HIS A 122 17.99 -9.63 0.08
C HIS A 122 18.76 -8.44 0.65
N PHE A 123 18.12 -7.28 0.78
CA PHE A 123 18.72 -6.10 1.39
C PHE A 123 19.17 -6.37 2.83
N GLY A 124 18.34 -7.04 3.64
CA GLY A 124 18.67 -7.41 5.01
C GLY A 124 19.88 -8.35 5.10
N ALA A 125 19.97 -9.33 4.21
CA ALA A 125 21.09 -10.26 4.16
C ALA A 125 22.41 -9.56 3.78
N GLU A 126 22.39 -8.71 2.75
CA GLU A 126 23.57 -7.94 2.34
C GLU A 126 24.01 -6.95 3.42
N PHE A 127 23.04 -6.30 4.09
CA PHE A 127 23.33 -5.42 5.21
C PHE A 127 24.01 -6.17 6.35
N ALA A 128 23.47 -7.33 6.76
CA ALA A 128 24.07 -8.14 7.82
C ALA A 128 25.49 -8.60 7.48
N ARG A 129 25.73 -9.00 6.23
CA ARG A 129 27.07 -9.36 5.75
C ARG A 129 28.04 -8.18 5.84
N ALA A 130 27.67 -7.03 5.27
CA ALA A 130 28.50 -5.83 5.27
C ALA A 130 28.78 -5.31 6.69
N PHE A 131 27.78 -5.41 7.58
CA PHE A 131 27.92 -5.02 8.97
C PHE A 131 28.91 -5.93 9.72
N GLY A 132 28.85 -7.25 9.53
CA GLY A 132 29.81 -8.18 10.12
C GLY A 132 31.24 -7.95 9.63
N GLU A 133 31.43 -7.63 8.34
CA GLU A 133 32.73 -7.26 7.77
C GLU A 133 33.29 -5.98 8.41
N PHE A 134 32.42 -4.99 8.64
CA PHE A 134 32.79 -3.73 9.29
C PHE A 134 33.21 -3.93 10.76
N GLU A 135 32.48 -4.74 11.52
CA GLU A 135 32.84 -5.05 12.92
C GLU A 135 34.19 -5.79 13.00
N ALA A 136 34.44 -6.75 12.10
CA ALA A 136 35.71 -7.48 12.06
C ALA A 136 36.91 -6.54 11.76
N GLN A 137 36.71 -5.55 10.90
CA GLN A 137 37.75 -4.55 10.58
C GLN A 137 38.05 -3.63 11.76
N GLN A 138 37.03 -3.19 12.51
CA GLN A 138 37.25 -2.40 13.72
C GLN A 138 37.97 -3.18 14.81
N ALA A 139 37.64 -4.47 14.97
CA ALA A 139 38.33 -5.34 15.92
C ALA A 139 39.80 -5.60 15.55
N ALA A 140 40.14 -5.60 14.25
CA ALA A 140 41.52 -5.77 13.78
C ALA A 140 42.36 -4.47 13.79
N GLY A 141 41.71 -3.32 13.91
CA GLY A 141 42.35 -2.00 13.92
C GLY A 141 42.69 -1.46 15.32
N ASN A 142 42.52 -2.25 16.37
CA ASN A 142 42.83 -1.94 17.77
C ASN A 142 43.71 -3.04 18.38
#